data_AF-A0A5B9D5L0-F1
#
_entry.id   AF-A0A5B9D5L0-F1
#
_cell.length_a   1.000
_cell.length_b   1.000
_cell.length_c   1.000
_cell.angle_alpha   90.00
_cell.angle_beta   90.00
_cell.angle_gamma   90.00
#
_symmetry.space_group_name_H-M   'P 1'
#
loop_
_entity.id
_entity.type
_entity.pdbx_description
1 polymer ?
#
loop_
_entity_poly.entity_id
_entity_poly.type
_entity_poly.pdbx_seq_one_letter_code
_entity_poly.pdbx_strand_id
1 'polypeptide(L)'
;MSINGTDWAWFWWTVMVIISIVNLVVCAVVYQKTRIPKDATNTSYRKRMRIMGVIFTIVAAYRTVFVSRYDPQLAWFDSIANSSLLIRVFAAAAELSFSGLIAFAMLQFNIDLPAGNPDQSSKFKTFITTKTPYILIICIFLAQFFAFGGVIFKFDLFWAIEETLWSVGFIAILPLSIIQLRRVLSLKDKEKLKRLQMLKLSAIVIATWCVIYCSYGLFFHIFGLWESAIIEIKTGFPSIGSNAITDAFMIVNETKVYSDWGFGFLLWHSAYFSVCVWISIFLMQAPRSRETPKKYNSKLILITLAIIILTLVTLIILIT
;
A
#
# COMPACT_ATOMS: atom_id res chain seq x y z
N MET A 1 28.17 26.94 -15.23
CA MET A 1 27.46 26.68 -13.96
C MET A 1 27.24 25.17 -13.92
N SER A 2 28.11 24.43 -13.26
CA SER A 2 27.94 22.98 -13.13
C SER A 2 26.73 22.75 -12.23
N ILE A 3 25.67 22.15 -12.78
CA ILE A 3 24.59 21.59 -11.98
C ILE A 3 25.28 20.63 -11.00
N ASN A 4 25.16 20.90 -9.70
CA ASN A 4 25.69 19.96 -8.71
C ASN A 4 24.95 18.64 -8.94
N GLY A 5 25.66 17.52 -9.00
CA GLY A 5 25.10 16.20 -9.36
C GLY A 5 24.00 15.67 -8.41
N THR A 6 23.56 16.47 -7.44
CA THR A 6 22.56 16.17 -6.41
C THR A 6 21.36 17.13 -6.43
N ASP A 7 21.29 18.12 -7.33
CA ASP A 7 20.19 19.09 -7.38
C ASP A 7 18.83 18.40 -7.64
N TRP A 8 18.82 17.37 -8.50
CA TRP A 8 17.65 16.52 -8.77
C TRP A 8 17.10 15.89 -7.48
N ALA A 9 17.98 15.56 -6.54
CA ALA A 9 17.67 14.83 -5.33
C ALA A 9 16.81 15.71 -4.42
N TRP A 10 17.25 16.94 -4.18
CA TRP A 10 16.52 17.92 -3.37
C TRP A 10 15.22 18.36 -4.01
N PHE A 11 15.20 18.49 -5.34
CA PHE A 11 13.97 18.79 -6.06
C PHE A 11 12.92 17.69 -5.89
N TRP A 12 13.28 16.44 -6.18
CA TRP A 12 12.42 15.27 -5.99
C TRP A 12 11.94 15.14 -4.55
N TRP A 13 12.86 15.21 -3.58
CA TRP A 13 12.53 15.12 -2.16
C TRP A 13 11.56 16.21 -1.72
N THR A 14 11.77 17.46 -2.15
CA THR A 14 10.89 18.59 -1.82
C THR A 14 9.48 18.36 -2.36
N VAL A 15 9.34 17.91 -3.61
CA VAL A 15 8.04 17.58 -4.19
C VAL A 15 7.34 16.47 -3.38
N MET A 16 8.07 15.42 -3.03
CA MET A 16 7.53 14.31 -2.24
C MET A 16 7.08 14.75 -0.84
N VAL A 17 7.85 15.62 -0.17
CA VAL A 17 7.46 16.19 1.13
C VAL A 17 6.20 17.05 1.02
N ILE A 18 6.09 17.89 -0.01
CA ILE A 18 4.87 18.69 -0.27
C ILE A 18 3.66 17.77 -0.46
N ILE A 19 3.79 16.71 -1.26
CA ILE A 19 2.73 15.70 -1.46
C ILE A 19 2.34 15.06 -0.12
N SER A 20 3.33 14.71 0.72
CA SER A 20 3.08 14.13 2.05
C SER A 20 2.35 15.08 2.99
N ILE A 21 2.67 16.38 2.98
CA ILE A 21 1.94 17.39 3.76
C ILE A 21 0.47 17.47 3.30
N VAL A 22 0.23 17.51 1.99
CA VAL A 22 -1.13 17.50 1.43
C VAL A 22 -1.88 16.23 1.86
N ASN A 23 -1.24 15.06 1.78
CA ASN A 23 -1.81 13.79 2.21
C ASN A 23 -2.20 13.81 3.70
N LEU A 24 -1.34 14.35 4.58
CA LEU A 24 -1.63 14.49 6.01
C LEU A 24 -2.82 15.41 6.28
N VAL A 25 -2.89 16.57 5.61
CA VAL A 25 -4.03 17.50 5.73
C VAL A 25 -5.33 16.83 5.29
N VAL A 26 -5.32 16.15 4.14
CA VAL A 26 -6.51 15.44 3.63
C VAL A 26 -6.90 14.31 4.56
N CYS A 27 -5.94 13.54 5.08
CA CYS A 27 -6.18 12.48 6.05
C CYS A 27 -6.84 13.03 7.33
N ALA A 28 -6.36 14.15 7.87
CA ALA A 28 -6.97 14.81 9.02
C ALA A 28 -8.42 15.26 8.73
N VAL A 29 -8.67 15.87 7.57
CA VAL A 29 -10.03 16.29 7.15
C VAL A 29 -10.96 15.08 7.02
N VAL A 30 -10.49 13.99 6.39
CA VAL A 30 -11.27 12.74 6.24
C VAL A 30 -11.51 12.07 7.59
N TYR A 31 -10.51 12.04 8.46
CA TYR A 31 -10.62 11.52 9.82
C TYR A 31 -11.72 12.25 10.60
N GLN A 32 -11.70 13.58 10.61
CA GLN A 32 -12.73 14.39 11.30
C GLN A 32 -14.13 14.13 10.72
N LYS A 33 -14.27 14.11 9.39
CA LYS A 33 -15.55 13.81 8.73
C LYS A 33 -16.11 12.43 9.04
N THR A 34 -15.23 11.45 9.28
CA THR A 34 -15.61 10.05 9.52
C THR A 34 -15.86 9.73 10.99
N ARG A 35 -15.46 10.61 11.94
CA ARG A 35 -15.77 10.51 13.37
C ARG A 35 -17.25 10.71 13.68
N ILE A 36 -17.91 11.63 12.97
CA ILE A 36 -19.32 11.97 13.20
C ILE A 36 -20.19 10.72 12.92
N PRO A 37 -20.86 10.13 13.93
CA PRO A 37 -21.78 9.03 13.70
C PRO A 37 -23.01 9.60 13.01
N LYS A 38 -23.21 9.26 11.74
CA LYS A 38 -24.50 9.52 11.08
C LYS A 38 -25.52 8.47 11.50
N ASP A 39 -25.04 7.25 11.73
CA ASP A 39 -25.80 6.06 12.08
C ASP A 39 -24.91 5.22 13.02
N ALA A 40 -25.47 4.62 14.08
CA ALA A 40 -24.73 3.90 15.14
C ALA A 40 -24.27 2.48 14.72
N THR A 41 -24.53 2.08 13.47
CA THR A 41 -24.17 0.76 12.95
C THR A 41 -22.69 0.68 12.54
N ASN A 42 -22.08 -0.49 12.74
CA ASN A 42 -20.70 -0.81 12.33
C ASN A 42 -19.59 0.11 12.90
N THR A 43 -19.71 0.53 14.16
CA THR A 43 -18.73 1.38 14.86
C THR A 43 -17.33 0.78 14.90
N SER A 44 -17.21 -0.53 15.14
CA SER A 44 -15.93 -1.25 15.19
C SER A 44 -15.19 -1.26 13.85
N TYR A 45 -15.88 -1.62 12.75
CA TYR A 45 -15.30 -1.58 11.40
C TYR A 45 -14.81 -0.17 11.06
N ARG A 46 -15.65 0.85 11.27
CA ARG A 46 -15.28 2.26 11.03
C ARG A 46 -14.06 2.69 11.83
N LYS A 47 -13.99 2.30 13.11
CA LYS A 47 -12.84 2.62 13.97
C LYS A 47 -11.56 1.98 13.43
N ARG A 48 -11.61 0.69 13.07
CA ARG A 48 -10.46 -0.04 12.51
C ARG A 48 -9.99 0.60 11.20
N MET A 49 -10.88 0.85 10.25
CA MET A 49 -10.54 1.48 8.96
C MET A 49 -9.88 2.85 9.13
N ARG A 50 -10.38 3.68 10.06
CA ARG A 50 -9.76 4.98 10.35
C ARG A 50 -8.36 4.84 10.94
N ILE A 51 -8.19 3.97 11.92
CA ILE A 51 -6.90 3.76 12.58
C ILE A 51 -5.86 3.27 11.56
N MET A 52 -6.18 2.26 10.77
CA MET A 52 -5.27 1.72 9.75
C MET A 52 -4.91 2.78 8.69
N GLY A 53 -5.88 3.57 8.22
CA GLY A 53 -5.60 4.66 7.28
C GLY A 53 -4.69 5.74 7.84
N VAL A 54 -4.88 6.11 9.11
CA VAL A 54 -4.02 7.07 9.81
C VAL A 54 -2.61 6.51 9.98
N ILE A 55 -2.47 5.26 10.43
CA ILE A 55 -1.16 4.59 10.59
C ILE A 55 -0.41 4.61 9.25
N PHE A 56 -1.05 4.16 8.16
CA PHE A 56 -0.42 4.16 6.85
C PHE A 56 0.02 5.56 6.42
N THR A 57 -0.84 6.56 6.57
CA THR A 57 -0.55 7.94 6.14
C THR A 57 0.60 8.57 6.94
N ILE A 58 0.62 8.38 8.26
CA ILE A 58 1.68 8.94 9.12
C ILE A 58 3.02 8.28 8.82
N VAL A 59 3.05 6.95 8.70
CA VAL A 59 4.26 6.22 8.33
C VAL A 59 4.74 6.64 6.94
N ALA A 60 3.83 6.79 5.98
CA ALA A 60 4.16 7.24 4.63
C ALA A 60 4.80 8.63 4.62
N ALA A 61 4.26 9.56 5.40
CA ALA A 61 4.85 10.88 5.56
C ALA A 61 6.24 10.81 6.19
N TYR A 62 6.41 10.00 7.25
CA TYR A 62 7.71 9.78 7.88
C TYR A 62 8.75 9.26 6.87
N ARG A 63 8.42 8.20 6.13
CA ARG A 63 9.32 7.56 5.15
C ARG A 63 9.55 8.38 3.88
N THR A 64 8.71 9.38 3.64
CA THR A 64 8.91 10.37 2.59
C THR A 64 9.93 11.42 3.01
N VAL A 65 9.92 11.84 4.28
CA VAL A 65 10.96 12.72 4.83
C VAL A 65 12.26 11.95 4.96
N PHE A 66 12.25 10.84 5.71
CA PHE A 66 13.43 10.02 5.98
C PHE A 66 13.51 8.88 4.96
N VAL A 67 13.93 9.21 3.74
CA VAL A 67 14.07 8.25 2.63
C VAL A 67 15.23 7.28 2.93
N SER A 68 14.98 5.99 2.82
CA SER A 68 15.98 4.94 3.05
C SER A 68 15.81 3.77 2.08
N ARG A 69 16.91 3.09 1.77
CA ARG A 69 16.93 1.82 1.05
C ARG A 69 17.53 0.74 1.95
N TYR A 70 16.74 -0.28 2.24
CA TYR A 70 17.02 -1.26 3.29
C TYR A 70 18.27 -2.09 3.06
N ASP A 71 18.39 -2.61 1.84
CA ASP A 71 19.39 -3.60 1.47
C ASP A 71 20.82 -3.01 1.63
N PRO A 72 21.21 -1.94 0.89
CA PRO A 72 22.49 -1.26 1.08
C PRO A 72 22.56 -0.32 2.32
N GLN A 73 21.52 -0.27 3.16
CA GLN A 73 21.39 0.66 4.30
C GLN A 73 21.61 2.13 3.93
N LEU A 74 21.19 2.51 2.73
CA LEU A 74 21.33 3.87 2.25
C LEU A 74 20.30 4.77 2.91
N ALA A 75 20.73 5.99 3.18
CA ALA A 75 19.93 6.99 3.85
C ALA A 75 20.04 8.33 3.15
N TRP A 76 18.94 9.07 3.18
CA TRP A 76 18.92 10.43 2.67
C TRP A 76 19.54 11.44 3.62
N PHE A 77 19.52 11.17 4.92
CA PHE A 77 20.16 11.99 5.94
C PHE A 77 20.95 11.10 6.89
N ASP A 78 22.10 11.59 7.34
CA ASP A 78 22.88 11.00 8.41
C ASP A 78 22.18 11.22 9.76
N SER A 79 21.16 10.40 10.01
CA SER A 79 20.35 10.44 11.21
C SER A 79 19.80 9.06 11.53
N ILE A 80 19.67 8.75 12.83
CA ILE A 80 18.98 7.54 13.32
C ILE A 80 17.52 7.52 12.83
N ALA A 81 16.93 8.66 12.49
CA ALA A 81 15.61 8.70 11.86
C ALA A 81 15.57 7.95 10.50
N ASN A 82 16.70 7.87 9.80
CA ASN A 82 16.88 7.09 8.57
C ASN A 82 17.36 5.65 8.80
N SER A 83 17.39 5.19 10.06
CA SER A 83 17.76 3.82 10.41
C SER A 83 16.92 2.80 9.64
N SER A 84 17.58 1.82 9.01
CA SER A 84 16.91 0.79 8.21
C SER A 84 15.96 -0.06 9.06
N LEU A 85 16.38 -0.46 10.26
CA LEU A 85 15.54 -1.26 11.15
C LEU A 85 14.34 -0.45 11.69
N LEU A 86 14.53 0.82 12.06
CA LEU A 86 13.44 1.69 12.49
C LEU A 86 12.40 1.89 11.38
N ILE A 87 12.87 2.18 10.16
CA ILE A 87 11.98 2.36 9.01
C ILE A 87 11.26 1.06 8.67
N ARG A 88 11.90 -0.11 8.84
CA ARG A 88 11.26 -1.42 8.67
C ARG A 88 10.13 -1.66 9.67
N VAL A 89 10.30 -1.25 10.94
CA VAL A 89 9.23 -1.30 11.96
C VAL A 89 8.02 -0.47 11.52
N PHE A 90 8.26 0.75 11.06
CA PHE A 90 7.18 1.59 10.55
C PHE A 90 6.54 1.00 9.28
N ALA A 91 7.35 0.51 8.35
CA ALA A 91 6.88 -0.14 7.14
C ALA A 91 5.98 -1.35 7.44
N ALA A 92 6.34 -2.19 8.40
CA ALA A 92 5.50 -3.31 8.83
C ALA A 92 4.12 -2.84 9.34
N ALA A 93 4.09 -1.78 10.15
CA ALA A 93 2.82 -1.20 10.62
C ALA A 93 1.96 -0.65 9.47
N ALA A 94 2.58 0.02 8.49
CA ALA A 94 1.89 0.51 7.30
C ALA A 94 1.37 -0.62 6.42
N GLU A 95 2.20 -1.60 6.10
CA GLU A 95 1.87 -2.72 5.22
C GLU A 95 0.74 -3.60 5.77
N LEU A 96 0.77 -3.90 7.06
CA LEU A 96 -0.32 -4.58 7.76
C LEU A 96 -1.60 -3.72 7.78
N SER A 97 -1.47 -2.41 7.95
CA SER A 97 -2.62 -1.49 7.88
C SER A 97 -3.22 -1.43 6.47
N PHE A 98 -2.39 -1.40 5.43
CA PHE A 98 -2.82 -1.33 4.03
C PHE A 98 -3.56 -2.59 3.59
N SER A 99 -2.96 -3.75 3.87
CA SER A 99 -3.57 -5.05 3.61
C SER A 99 -4.87 -5.23 4.41
N GLY A 100 -4.89 -4.79 5.68
CA GLY A 100 -6.09 -4.74 6.51
C GLY A 100 -7.20 -3.87 5.93
N LEU A 101 -6.89 -2.67 5.44
CA LEU A 101 -7.86 -1.78 4.77
C LEU A 101 -8.52 -2.47 3.58
N ILE A 102 -7.72 -3.10 2.71
CA ILE A 102 -8.23 -3.82 1.54
C ILE A 102 -9.09 -5.00 1.99
N ALA A 103 -8.56 -5.88 2.84
CA ALA A 103 -9.24 -7.09 3.28
C ALA A 103 -10.58 -6.79 3.98
N PHE A 104 -10.60 -5.86 4.93
CA PHE A 104 -11.83 -5.52 5.65
C PHE A 104 -12.85 -4.78 4.76
N ALA A 105 -12.40 -3.96 3.81
CA ALA A 105 -13.31 -3.35 2.84
C ALA A 105 -13.98 -4.42 1.96
N MET A 106 -13.23 -5.43 1.52
CA MET A 106 -13.78 -6.55 0.74
C MET A 106 -14.75 -7.40 1.56
N LEU A 107 -14.45 -7.67 2.83
CA LEU A 107 -15.35 -8.39 3.73
C LEU A 107 -16.64 -7.61 3.98
N GLN A 108 -16.55 -6.31 4.28
CA GLN A 108 -17.72 -5.45 4.45
C GLN A 108 -18.55 -5.38 3.16
N PHE A 109 -17.92 -5.36 1.98
CA PHE A 109 -18.61 -5.38 0.71
C PHE A 109 -19.52 -6.62 0.57
N ASN A 110 -19.04 -7.79 1.02
CA ASN A 110 -19.83 -9.02 0.95
C ASN A 110 -21.01 -9.04 1.94
N ILE A 111 -20.91 -8.30 3.04
CA ILE A 111 -22.01 -8.11 3.99
C ILE A 111 -23.06 -7.15 3.41
N ASP A 112 -22.62 -6.01 2.89
CA ASP A 112 -23.51 -4.94 2.41
C ASP A 112 -24.17 -5.26 1.07
N LEU A 113 -23.51 -6.10 0.27
CA LEU A 113 -24.04 -6.66 -0.95
C LEU A 113 -23.81 -8.18 -0.88
N PRO A 114 -24.76 -8.98 -0.37
CA PRO A 114 -24.66 -10.45 -0.31
C PRO A 114 -24.81 -11.12 -1.68
N ALA A 115 -24.04 -12.19 -1.92
CA ALA A 115 -23.96 -12.87 -3.22
C ALA A 115 -25.14 -13.82 -3.49
N GLY A 116 -26.38 -13.29 -3.57
CA GLY A 116 -27.58 -14.09 -3.86
C GLY A 116 -27.91 -15.11 -2.77
N ASN A 117 -28.80 -16.07 -3.07
CA ASN A 117 -29.21 -17.09 -2.11
C ASN A 117 -28.03 -18.00 -1.70
N PRO A 118 -27.77 -18.18 -0.39
CA PRO A 118 -26.69 -19.03 0.12
C PRO A 118 -26.78 -20.48 -0.38
N ASP A 119 -27.99 -21.00 -0.54
CA ASP A 119 -28.25 -22.40 -0.90
C ASP A 119 -27.82 -22.78 -2.32
N GLN A 120 -27.52 -21.79 -3.18
CA GLN A 120 -27.05 -22.00 -4.55
C GLN A 120 -25.56 -21.63 -4.74
N SER A 121 -24.84 -21.32 -3.66
CA SER A 121 -23.43 -20.92 -3.72
C SER A 121 -22.51 -22.15 -3.76
N SER A 122 -21.64 -22.25 -4.77
CA SER A 122 -20.59 -23.28 -4.78
C SER A 122 -19.63 -23.08 -3.61
N LYS A 123 -19.11 -24.19 -3.04
CA LYS A 123 -18.13 -24.15 -1.94
C LYS A 123 -16.92 -23.27 -2.27
N PHE A 124 -16.47 -23.29 -3.52
CA PHE A 124 -15.37 -22.47 -4.01
C PHE A 124 -15.69 -20.97 -3.97
N LYS A 125 -16.89 -20.57 -4.39
CA LYS A 125 -17.33 -19.17 -4.33
C LYS A 125 -17.41 -18.68 -2.88
N THR A 126 -17.93 -19.51 -1.98
CA THR A 126 -17.98 -19.22 -0.54
C THR A 126 -16.57 -19.08 0.06
N PHE A 127 -15.63 -19.94 -0.35
CA PHE A 127 -14.23 -19.82 0.06
C PHE A 127 -13.62 -18.49 -0.41
N ILE A 128 -13.78 -18.14 -1.69
CA ILE A 128 -13.27 -16.87 -2.23
C ILE A 128 -13.86 -15.67 -1.48
N THR A 129 -15.16 -15.65 -1.19
CA THR A 129 -15.80 -14.48 -0.55
C THR A 129 -15.48 -14.35 0.94
N THR A 130 -15.13 -15.44 1.62
CA THR A 130 -14.97 -15.43 3.09
C THR A 130 -13.54 -15.62 3.57
N LYS A 131 -12.67 -16.29 2.80
CA LYS A 131 -11.34 -16.72 3.27
C LYS A 131 -10.19 -15.96 2.63
N THR A 132 -10.26 -15.63 1.35
CA THR A 132 -9.11 -15.01 0.66
C THR A 132 -8.68 -13.65 1.23
N PRO A 133 -9.56 -12.78 1.77
CA PRO A 133 -9.11 -11.57 2.46
C PRO A 133 -8.23 -11.86 3.69
N TYR A 134 -8.47 -12.96 4.40
CA TYR A 134 -7.62 -13.38 5.52
C TYR A 134 -6.30 -13.98 5.03
N ILE A 135 -6.31 -14.68 3.89
CA ILE A 135 -5.08 -15.17 3.26
C ILE A 135 -4.14 -13.99 2.95
N LEU A 136 -4.66 -12.89 2.39
CA LEU A 136 -3.87 -11.68 2.19
C LEU A 136 -3.21 -11.22 3.49
N ILE A 137 -3.98 -11.04 4.57
CA ILE A 137 -3.43 -10.58 5.86
C ILE A 137 -2.35 -11.54 6.38
N ILE A 138 -2.59 -12.85 6.33
CA ILE A 138 -1.64 -13.87 6.80
C ILE A 138 -0.35 -13.81 5.97
N CYS A 139 -0.47 -13.75 4.65
CA CYS A 139 0.69 -13.63 3.77
C CYS A 139 1.52 -12.38 4.08
N ILE A 140 0.89 -11.20 4.19
CA ILE A 140 1.61 -9.96 4.49
C ILE A 140 2.23 -9.98 5.89
N PHE A 141 1.54 -10.59 6.87
CA PHE A 141 2.09 -10.79 8.21
C PHE A 141 3.33 -11.68 8.20
N LEU A 142 3.28 -12.82 7.51
CA LEU A 142 4.43 -13.72 7.37
C LEU A 142 5.58 -13.03 6.61
N ALA A 143 5.26 -12.22 5.61
CA ALA A 143 6.25 -11.48 4.82
C ALA A 143 7.11 -10.57 5.70
N GLN A 144 6.55 -10.01 6.77
CA GLN A 144 7.31 -9.12 7.67
C GLN A 144 8.51 -9.81 8.32
N PHE A 145 8.40 -11.09 8.71
CA PHE A 145 9.53 -11.79 9.32
C PHE A 145 10.70 -11.91 8.34
N PHE A 146 10.41 -12.16 7.07
CA PHE A 146 11.41 -12.18 6.01
C PHE A 146 11.94 -10.78 5.72
N ALA A 147 11.08 -9.76 5.71
CA ALA A 147 11.51 -8.36 5.57
C ALA A 147 12.50 -7.94 6.67
N PHE A 148 12.20 -8.28 7.92
CA PHE A 148 13.12 -8.04 9.05
C PHE A 148 14.40 -8.85 8.90
N GLY A 149 14.30 -10.11 8.50
CA GLY A 149 15.45 -10.95 8.19
C GLY A 149 16.34 -10.31 7.11
N GLY A 150 15.76 -9.86 5.99
CA GLY A 150 16.50 -9.23 4.89
C GLY A 150 17.19 -7.94 5.34
N VAL A 151 16.56 -7.16 6.22
CA VAL A 151 17.19 -5.96 6.80
C VAL A 151 18.37 -6.30 7.69
N ILE A 152 18.24 -7.32 8.56
CA ILE A 152 19.24 -7.65 9.58
C ILE A 152 20.40 -8.45 8.98
N PHE A 153 20.09 -9.46 8.17
CA PHE A 153 21.07 -10.43 7.66
C PHE A 153 21.57 -10.10 6.25
N LYS A 154 20.91 -9.15 5.54
CA LYS A 154 21.25 -8.76 4.17
C LYS A 154 21.15 -9.92 3.16
N PHE A 155 20.17 -10.79 3.37
CA PHE A 155 19.93 -11.94 2.49
C PHE A 155 18.91 -11.59 1.42
N ASP A 156 19.33 -11.67 0.17
CA ASP A 156 18.46 -11.48 -1.00
C ASP A 156 17.32 -12.52 -1.03
N LEU A 157 17.59 -13.73 -0.53
CA LEU A 157 16.57 -14.77 -0.39
C LEU A 157 15.38 -14.31 0.46
N PHE A 158 15.60 -13.54 1.53
CA PHE A 158 14.51 -13.09 2.38
C PHE A 158 13.64 -12.03 1.71
N TRP A 159 14.24 -11.13 0.93
CA TRP A 159 13.49 -10.18 0.11
C TRP A 159 12.66 -10.89 -0.97
N ALA A 160 13.23 -11.91 -1.62
CA ALA A 160 12.51 -12.72 -2.62
C ALA A 160 11.30 -13.45 -2.00
N ILE A 161 11.44 -14.01 -0.80
CA ILE A 161 10.34 -14.68 -0.09
C ILE A 161 9.27 -13.66 0.36
N GLU A 162 9.66 -12.51 0.91
CA GLU A 162 8.74 -11.43 1.27
C GLU A 162 7.84 -11.06 0.08
N GLU A 163 8.45 -10.73 -1.06
CA GLU A 163 7.73 -10.29 -2.27
C GLU A 163 6.89 -11.40 -2.91
N THR A 164 7.33 -12.66 -2.76
CA THR A 164 6.52 -13.83 -3.14
C THR A 164 5.25 -13.90 -2.29
N LEU A 165 5.35 -13.72 -0.97
CA LEU A 165 4.20 -13.73 -0.06
C LEU A 165 3.25 -12.58 -0.37
N TRP A 166 3.75 -11.39 -0.65
CA TRP A 166 2.94 -10.28 -1.13
C TRP A 166 2.15 -10.63 -2.39
N SER A 167 2.83 -11.17 -3.39
CA SER A 167 2.20 -11.54 -4.66
C SER A 167 1.16 -12.63 -4.49
N VAL A 168 1.45 -13.67 -3.71
CA VAL A 168 0.48 -14.73 -3.37
C VAL A 168 -0.75 -14.13 -2.67
N GLY A 169 -0.55 -13.22 -1.72
CA GLY A 169 -1.64 -12.54 -1.02
C GLY A 169 -2.58 -11.78 -1.95
N PHE A 170 -2.03 -10.99 -2.88
CA PHE A 170 -2.84 -10.23 -3.85
C PHE A 170 -3.48 -11.10 -4.93
N ILE A 171 -2.77 -12.15 -5.41
CA ILE A 171 -3.33 -13.14 -6.33
C ILE A 171 -4.52 -13.85 -5.68
N ALA A 172 -4.45 -14.18 -4.39
CA ALA A 172 -5.55 -14.84 -3.67
C ALA A 172 -6.83 -13.99 -3.64
N ILE A 173 -6.73 -12.66 -3.51
CA ILE A 173 -7.90 -11.76 -3.47
C ILE A 173 -8.35 -11.25 -4.85
N LEU A 174 -7.54 -11.42 -5.91
CA LEU A 174 -7.86 -10.97 -7.26
C LEU A 174 -9.20 -11.55 -7.79
N PRO A 175 -9.51 -12.85 -7.66
CA PRO A 175 -10.81 -13.38 -8.06
C PRO A 175 -11.97 -12.71 -7.32
N LEU A 176 -11.80 -12.43 -6.02
CA LEU A 176 -12.83 -11.76 -5.24
C LEU A 176 -13.04 -10.32 -5.70
N SER A 177 -11.97 -9.56 -5.97
CA SER A 177 -12.10 -8.17 -6.42
C SER A 177 -12.85 -8.10 -7.76
N ILE A 178 -12.59 -9.02 -8.69
CA ILE A 178 -13.32 -9.13 -9.97
C ILE A 178 -14.79 -9.49 -9.74
N ILE A 179 -15.09 -10.44 -8.85
CA ILE A 179 -16.48 -10.80 -8.51
C ILE A 179 -17.21 -9.58 -7.94
N GLN A 180 -16.62 -8.86 -6.99
CA GLN A 180 -17.22 -7.68 -6.37
C GLN A 180 -17.46 -6.56 -7.39
N LEU A 181 -16.48 -6.32 -8.29
CA LEU A 181 -16.61 -5.37 -9.37
C LEU A 181 -17.78 -5.74 -10.32
N ARG A 182 -17.85 -6.99 -10.77
CA ARG A 182 -18.95 -7.45 -11.64
C ARG A 182 -20.31 -7.26 -10.96
N ARG A 183 -20.42 -7.58 -9.68
CA ARG A 183 -21.67 -7.49 -8.90
C ARG A 183 -22.17 -6.06 -8.74
N VAL A 184 -21.28 -5.09 -8.59
CA VAL A 184 -21.70 -3.69 -8.49
C VAL A 184 -22.01 -3.09 -9.86
N LEU A 185 -21.32 -3.54 -10.92
CA LEU A 185 -21.59 -3.11 -12.29
C LEU A 185 -22.90 -3.70 -12.86
N SER A 186 -23.35 -4.85 -12.36
CA SER A 186 -24.62 -5.45 -12.78
C SER A 186 -25.86 -4.78 -12.19
N LEU A 187 -25.72 -3.83 -11.25
CA LEU A 187 -26.83 -3.11 -10.64
C LEU A 187 -27.42 -2.09 -11.62
N LYS A 188 -28.69 -2.28 -12.01
CA LYS A 188 -29.43 -1.36 -12.90
C LYS A 188 -30.24 -0.30 -12.15
N ASP A 189 -30.58 -0.55 -10.89
CA ASP A 189 -31.38 0.36 -10.07
C ASP A 189 -30.56 1.62 -9.67
N LYS A 190 -31.03 2.79 -10.13
CA LYS A 190 -30.39 4.10 -9.90
C LYS A 190 -30.41 4.52 -8.42
N GLU A 191 -31.46 4.20 -7.68
CA GLU A 191 -31.58 4.51 -6.24
C GLU A 191 -30.58 3.67 -5.44
N LYS A 192 -30.56 2.36 -5.71
CA LYS A 192 -29.61 1.43 -5.09
C LYS A 192 -28.16 1.79 -5.43
N LEU A 193 -27.88 2.20 -6.66
CA LEU A 193 -26.55 2.62 -7.09
C LEU A 193 -26.05 3.86 -6.32
N LYS A 194 -26.93 4.85 -6.06
CA LYS A 194 -26.59 6.02 -5.24
C LYS A 194 -26.24 5.62 -3.81
N ARG A 195 -27.00 4.69 -3.21
CA ARG A 195 -26.74 4.18 -1.85
C ARG A 195 -25.41 3.40 -1.75
N LEU A 196 -25.06 2.67 -2.81
CA LEU A 196 -23.87 1.82 -2.88
C LEU A 196 -22.67 2.51 -3.56
N GLN A 197 -22.72 3.83 -3.78
CA GLN A 197 -21.68 4.52 -4.56
C GLN A 197 -20.27 4.34 -3.98
N MET A 198 -20.13 4.37 -2.65
CA MET A 198 -18.83 4.12 -2.00
C MET A 198 -18.32 2.70 -2.23
N LEU A 199 -19.21 1.71 -2.12
CA LEU A 199 -18.90 0.30 -2.39
C LEU A 199 -18.50 0.08 -3.85
N LYS A 200 -19.18 0.76 -4.78
CA LYS A 200 -18.83 0.74 -6.19
C LYS A 200 -17.41 1.24 -6.41
N LEU A 201 -17.09 2.40 -5.83
CA LEU A 201 -15.78 3.01 -5.98
C LEU A 201 -14.69 2.15 -5.33
N SER A 202 -14.95 1.57 -4.16
CA SER A 202 -13.99 0.67 -3.52
C SER A 202 -13.75 -0.59 -4.33
N ALA A 203 -14.79 -1.18 -4.94
CA ALA A 203 -14.61 -2.33 -5.82
C ALA A 203 -13.76 -1.99 -7.05
N ILE A 204 -13.96 -0.81 -7.65
CA ILE A 204 -13.14 -0.33 -8.77
C ILE A 204 -11.68 -0.14 -8.32
N VAL A 205 -11.46 0.64 -7.26
CA VAL A 205 -10.11 0.95 -6.74
C VAL A 205 -9.35 -0.32 -6.38
N ILE A 206 -9.98 -1.24 -5.63
CA ILE A 206 -9.33 -2.49 -5.21
C ILE A 206 -9.06 -3.40 -6.42
N ALA A 207 -10.01 -3.56 -7.34
CA ALA A 207 -9.80 -4.39 -8.53
C ALA A 207 -8.67 -3.82 -9.41
N THR A 208 -8.65 -2.51 -9.65
CA THR A 208 -7.56 -1.84 -10.38
C THR A 208 -6.23 -2.03 -9.68
N TRP A 209 -6.16 -1.84 -8.37
CA TRP A 209 -4.94 -2.06 -7.59
C TRP A 209 -4.45 -3.50 -7.67
N CYS A 210 -5.33 -4.50 -7.48
CA CYS A 210 -4.95 -5.90 -7.58
C CYS A 210 -4.41 -6.25 -8.98
N VAL A 211 -5.03 -5.73 -10.05
CA VAL A 211 -4.53 -5.97 -11.42
C VAL A 211 -3.14 -5.37 -11.59
N ILE A 212 -2.95 -4.09 -11.23
CA ILE A 212 -1.67 -3.40 -11.37
C ILE A 212 -0.58 -4.11 -10.54
N TYR A 213 -0.86 -4.39 -9.27
CA TYR A 213 0.12 -5.00 -8.36
C TYR A 213 0.47 -6.43 -8.78
N CYS A 214 -0.51 -7.27 -9.14
CA CYS A 214 -0.23 -8.61 -9.62
C CYS A 214 0.58 -8.60 -10.93
N SER A 215 0.28 -7.68 -11.87
CA SER A 215 1.07 -7.53 -13.09
C SER A 215 2.50 -7.07 -12.77
N TYR A 216 2.66 -6.08 -11.89
CA TYR A 216 3.98 -5.61 -11.47
C TYR A 216 4.80 -6.72 -10.80
N GLY A 217 4.22 -7.40 -9.82
CA GLY A 217 4.88 -8.48 -9.08
C GLY A 217 5.30 -9.63 -9.97
N LEU A 218 4.39 -10.11 -10.84
CA LEU A 218 4.66 -11.23 -11.73
C LEU A 218 5.68 -10.91 -12.82
N PHE A 219 5.62 -9.73 -13.44
CA PHE A 219 6.44 -9.46 -14.63
C PHE A 219 7.75 -8.73 -14.34
N PHE A 220 7.83 -7.96 -13.26
CA PHE A 220 8.96 -7.05 -13.04
C PHE A 220 9.70 -7.31 -11.72
N HIS A 221 8.99 -7.62 -10.64
CA HIS A 221 9.61 -7.61 -9.31
C HIS A 221 10.14 -8.98 -8.87
N ILE A 222 9.30 -10.02 -8.95
CA ILE A 222 9.66 -11.37 -8.45
C ILE A 222 10.88 -11.95 -9.17
N PHE A 223 10.93 -11.85 -10.50
CA PHE A 223 12.00 -12.48 -11.26
C PHE A 223 13.39 -11.92 -10.92
N GLY A 224 13.52 -10.59 -10.80
CA GLY A 224 14.80 -9.97 -10.45
C GLY A 224 15.28 -10.35 -9.04
N LEU A 225 14.36 -10.43 -8.07
CA LEU A 225 14.70 -10.82 -6.70
C LEU A 225 15.10 -12.28 -6.60
N TRP A 226 14.41 -13.17 -7.31
CA TRP A 226 14.76 -14.59 -7.33
C TRP A 226 16.07 -14.85 -8.08
N GLU A 227 16.41 -14.07 -9.09
CA GLU A 227 17.73 -14.14 -9.74
C GLU A 227 18.86 -13.87 -8.73
N SER A 228 18.79 -12.76 -8.01
CA SER A 228 19.74 -12.44 -6.93
C SER A 228 19.77 -13.51 -5.85
N ALA A 229 18.61 -13.97 -5.38
CA ALA A 229 18.53 -15.02 -4.36
C ALA A 229 19.13 -16.35 -4.82
N ILE A 230 18.96 -16.74 -6.09
CA ILE A 230 19.55 -17.97 -6.64
C ILE A 230 21.07 -17.84 -6.74
N ILE A 231 21.58 -16.66 -7.12
CA ILE A 231 23.03 -16.39 -7.12
C ILE A 231 23.55 -16.54 -5.69
N GLU A 232 22.92 -15.89 -4.71
CA GLU A 232 23.28 -15.97 -3.29
C GLU A 232 23.28 -17.43 -2.78
N ILE A 233 22.25 -18.22 -3.10
CA ILE A 233 22.18 -19.65 -2.73
C ILE A 233 23.35 -20.45 -3.30
N LYS A 234 23.79 -20.12 -4.52
CA LYS A 234 24.90 -20.81 -5.20
C LYS A 234 26.27 -20.36 -4.71
N THR A 235 26.44 -19.07 -4.43
CA THR A 235 27.73 -18.49 -4.04
C THR A 235 27.97 -18.53 -2.54
N GLY A 236 26.93 -18.80 -1.75
CA GLY A 236 26.95 -18.73 -0.30
C GLY A 236 26.38 -17.41 0.20
N PHE A 237 25.84 -17.45 1.42
CA PHE A 237 25.25 -16.29 2.07
C PHE A 237 26.31 -15.33 2.59
N PRO A 238 26.02 -14.02 2.65
CA PRO A 238 26.85 -13.05 3.35
C PRO A 238 27.16 -13.48 4.79
N SER A 239 28.37 -13.16 5.28
CA SER A 239 28.74 -13.43 6.67
C SER A 239 27.92 -12.58 7.64
N ILE A 240 27.22 -13.21 8.58
CA ILE A 240 26.46 -12.50 9.61
C ILE A 240 27.42 -12.06 10.72
N GLY A 241 27.57 -10.74 10.91
CA GLY A 241 28.29 -10.18 12.06
C GLY A 241 27.54 -10.42 13.38
N SER A 242 28.28 -10.55 14.49
CA SER A 242 27.68 -10.70 15.83
C SER A 242 26.82 -9.52 16.25
N ASN A 243 26.99 -8.36 15.60
CA ASN A 243 26.27 -7.12 15.85
C ASN A 243 25.22 -6.79 14.78
N ALA A 244 24.83 -7.74 13.92
CA ALA A 244 23.95 -7.48 12.76
C ALA A 244 22.67 -6.68 13.08
N ILE A 245 22.05 -6.91 14.24
CA ILE A 245 20.87 -6.14 14.69
C ILE A 245 21.24 -4.69 15.02
N THR A 246 22.33 -4.49 15.76
CA THR A 246 22.87 -3.17 16.10
C THR A 246 23.28 -2.43 14.82
N ASP A 247 23.92 -3.12 13.89
CA ASP A 247 24.36 -2.58 12.61
C ASP A 247 23.16 -2.18 11.74
N ALA A 248 22.11 -3.01 11.71
CA ALA A 248 20.85 -2.69 11.04
C ALA A 248 20.14 -1.45 11.63
N PHE A 249 20.37 -1.17 12.91
CA PHE A 249 19.79 -0.04 13.61
C PHE A 249 20.65 1.23 13.53
N MET A 250 21.97 1.11 13.65
CA MET A 250 22.90 2.23 13.86
C MET A 250 23.62 2.66 12.58
N ILE A 251 23.85 1.75 11.62
CA ILE A 251 24.56 2.09 10.38
C ILE A 251 23.61 2.79 9.41
N VAL A 252 24.03 3.99 9.00
CA VAL A 252 23.29 4.90 8.13
C VAL A 252 24.27 5.41 7.06
N ASN A 253 24.15 4.90 5.84
CA ASN A 253 25.03 5.29 4.74
C ASN A 253 24.40 6.47 3.98
N GLU A 254 24.77 7.70 4.34
CA GLU A 254 24.22 8.89 3.68
C GLU A 254 24.69 8.99 2.21
N THR A 255 23.73 9.11 1.29
CA THR A 255 24.03 9.44 -0.12
C THR A 255 22.88 10.16 -0.81
N LYS A 256 23.21 11.04 -1.76
CA LYS A 256 22.28 11.68 -2.70
C LYS A 256 22.69 11.40 -4.16
N VAL A 257 23.59 10.45 -4.40
CA VAL A 257 24.05 10.12 -5.75
C VAL A 257 22.99 9.29 -6.47
N TYR A 258 22.65 9.68 -7.70
CA TYR A 258 21.54 9.05 -8.44
C TYR A 258 21.74 7.55 -8.66
N SER A 259 22.98 7.09 -8.89
CA SER A 259 23.32 5.68 -9.09
C SER A 259 22.91 4.77 -7.93
N ASP A 260 22.91 5.31 -6.70
CA ASP A 260 22.70 4.52 -5.49
C ASP A 260 21.20 4.26 -5.25
N TRP A 261 20.36 5.16 -5.76
CA TRP A 261 18.90 5.07 -5.69
C TRP A 261 18.35 4.41 -6.95
N GLY A 262 18.71 4.92 -8.13
CA GLY A 262 18.24 4.45 -9.42
C GLY A 262 16.76 4.78 -9.70
N PHE A 263 16.40 4.75 -10.99
CA PHE A 263 15.05 5.09 -11.44
C PHE A 263 13.96 4.22 -10.79
N GLY A 264 14.20 2.90 -10.74
CA GLY A 264 13.21 1.94 -10.22
C GLY A 264 12.82 2.22 -8.77
N PHE A 265 13.80 2.56 -7.92
CA PHE A 265 13.54 2.96 -6.54
C PHE A 265 12.71 4.25 -6.48
N LEU A 266 13.13 5.30 -7.21
CA LEU A 266 12.45 6.60 -7.16
C LEU A 266 11.01 6.49 -7.67
N LEU A 267 10.78 5.76 -8.75
CA LEU A 267 9.46 5.49 -9.30
C LEU A 267 8.59 4.74 -8.29
N TRP A 268 9.11 3.64 -7.71
CA TRP A 268 8.39 2.83 -6.74
C TRP A 268 8.08 3.60 -5.46
N HIS A 269 9.09 4.26 -4.87
CA HIS A 269 8.96 5.06 -3.66
C HIS A 269 7.92 6.15 -3.86
N SER A 270 7.99 6.85 -4.98
CA SER A 270 7.07 7.95 -5.28
C SER A 270 5.64 7.44 -5.52
N ALA A 271 5.46 6.34 -6.26
CA ALA A 271 4.14 5.73 -6.46
C ALA A 271 3.56 5.20 -5.14
N TYR A 272 4.37 4.55 -4.31
CA TYR A 272 3.96 4.00 -3.04
C TYR A 272 3.51 5.08 -2.06
N PHE A 273 4.32 6.14 -1.87
CA PHE A 273 4.00 7.22 -0.92
C PHE A 273 3.03 8.28 -1.45
N SER A 274 2.50 8.08 -2.66
CA SER A 274 1.39 8.87 -3.19
C SER A 274 0.14 8.01 -3.41
N VAL A 275 0.15 7.12 -4.39
CA VAL A 275 -1.01 6.32 -4.83
C VAL A 275 -1.53 5.46 -3.68
N CYS A 276 -0.67 4.72 -2.98
CA CYS A 276 -1.12 3.88 -1.86
C CYS A 276 -1.66 4.72 -0.69
N VAL A 277 -1.14 5.93 -0.48
CA VAL A 277 -1.66 6.86 0.54
C VAL A 277 -3.06 7.32 0.16
N TRP A 278 -3.31 7.66 -1.11
CA TRP A 278 -4.64 8.02 -1.59
C TRP A 278 -5.64 6.86 -1.50
N ILE A 279 -5.21 5.64 -1.84
CA ILE A 279 -6.02 4.44 -1.63
C ILE A 279 -6.35 4.27 -0.14
N SER A 280 -5.37 4.46 0.73
CA SER A 280 -5.55 4.35 2.18
C SER A 280 -6.53 5.40 2.74
N ILE A 281 -6.37 6.66 2.34
CA ILE A 281 -7.27 7.77 2.70
C ILE A 281 -8.68 7.57 2.12
N PHE A 282 -8.79 6.93 0.96
CA PHE A 282 -10.09 6.56 0.42
C PHE A 282 -10.74 5.45 1.26
N LEU A 283 -10.01 4.35 1.53
CA LEU A 283 -10.53 3.20 2.28
C LEU A 283 -10.80 3.51 3.75
N MET A 284 -10.07 4.43 4.38
CA MET A 284 -10.33 4.85 5.78
C MET A 284 -11.72 5.49 5.98
N GLN A 285 -12.38 5.91 4.89
CA GLN A 285 -13.78 6.33 4.91
C GLN A 285 -14.76 5.19 5.20
N ALA A 286 -14.25 3.96 5.30
CA ALA A 286 -14.98 2.73 5.56
C ALA A 286 -16.11 2.52 4.55
N PRO A 287 -15.78 2.21 3.27
CA PRO A 287 -16.76 1.96 2.22
C PRO A 287 -17.84 1.00 2.70
N ARG A 288 -19.10 1.43 2.56
CA ARG A 288 -20.28 0.69 3.01
C ARG A 288 -21.56 1.21 2.34
N SER A 289 -22.64 0.43 2.48
CA SER A 289 -23.99 0.82 2.07
C SER A 289 -24.50 1.94 2.98
N ARG A 290 -25.22 2.90 2.42
CA ARG A 290 -25.84 3.99 3.18
C ARG A 290 -27.35 3.84 3.17
N GLU A 291 -27.96 4.00 4.34
CA GLU A 291 -29.41 3.94 4.50
C GLU A 291 -30.12 5.08 3.75
N THR A 292 -29.51 6.28 3.73
CA THR A 292 -30.01 7.44 2.99
C THR A 292 -29.15 7.78 1.76
N PRO A 293 -29.75 7.94 0.56
CA PRO A 293 -29.03 8.35 -0.65
C PRO A 293 -28.65 9.83 -0.55
N LYS A 294 -27.55 10.15 0.12
CA LYS A 294 -26.97 11.51 0.09
C LYS A 294 -26.27 11.73 -1.25
N LYS A 295 -26.49 12.91 -1.84
CA LYS A 295 -25.76 13.38 -3.03
C LYS A 295 -24.26 13.31 -2.72
N TYR A 296 -23.60 12.33 -3.32
CA TYR A 296 -22.17 12.17 -3.13
C TYR A 296 -21.48 13.36 -3.77
N ASN A 297 -20.57 14.02 -3.04
CA ASN A 297 -19.84 15.15 -3.60
C ASN A 297 -18.81 14.60 -4.59
N SER A 298 -19.23 14.47 -5.85
CA SER A 298 -18.42 14.02 -6.99
C SER A 298 -17.10 14.77 -7.11
N LYS A 299 -17.03 15.99 -6.58
CA LYS A 299 -15.79 16.77 -6.46
C LYS A 299 -14.70 16.03 -5.71
N LEU A 300 -15.00 15.28 -4.64
CA LEU A 300 -13.97 14.58 -3.87
C LEU A 300 -13.34 13.43 -4.67
N ILE A 301 -14.12 12.71 -5.49
CA ILE A 301 -13.63 11.64 -6.37
C ILE A 301 -12.83 12.22 -7.53
N LEU A 302 -13.33 13.30 -8.14
CA LEU A 302 -12.62 14.03 -9.19
C LEU A 302 -11.30 14.58 -8.66
N ILE A 303 -11.25 15.07 -7.42
CA ILE A 303 -10.02 15.49 -6.76
C ILE A 303 -9.09 14.30 -6.52
N THR A 304 -9.59 13.16 -6.03
CA THR A 304 -8.74 11.96 -5.84
C THR A 304 -8.19 11.43 -7.16
N LEU A 305 -9.01 11.34 -8.22
CA LEU A 305 -8.56 10.91 -9.54
C LEU A 305 -7.62 11.93 -10.20
N ALA A 306 -7.94 13.23 -10.10
CA ALA A 306 -7.09 14.29 -10.61
C ALA A 306 -5.74 14.33 -9.88
N ILE A 307 -5.70 14.06 -8.56
CA ILE A 307 -4.44 14.02 -7.82
C ILE A 307 -3.64 12.75 -8.15
N ILE A 308 -4.28 11.59 -8.34
CA ILE A 308 -3.59 10.39 -8.81
C ILE A 308 -2.96 10.65 -10.20
N ILE A 309 -3.72 11.25 -11.12
CA ILE A 309 -3.23 11.61 -12.46
C ILE A 309 -2.12 12.67 -12.36
N LEU A 310 -2.32 13.73 -11.57
CA LEU A 310 -1.32 14.79 -11.38
C LEU A 310 -0.05 14.23 -10.76
N THR A 311 -0.15 13.30 -9.81
CA THR A 311 1.02 12.68 -9.19
C THR A 311 1.76 11.80 -10.18
N LEU A 312 1.05 10.97 -10.95
CA LEU A 312 1.65 10.16 -12.01
C LEU A 312 2.32 11.02 -13.10
N VAL A 313 1.66 12.10 -13.54
CA VAL A 313 2.19 13.05 -14.52
C VAL A 313 3.40 13.79 -13.97
N THR A 314 3.34 14.26 -12.72
CA THR A 314 4.48 14.94 -12.07
C THR A 314 5.65 13.99 -11.91
N LEU A 315 5.42 12.72 -11.58
CA LEU A 315 6.46 11.69 -11.55
C LEU A 315 7.09 11.46 -12.93
N ILE A 316 6.28 11.35 -13.97
CA ILE A 316 6.78 11.11 -15.33
C ILE A 316 7.66 12.29 -15.76
N ILE A 317 7.19 13.52 -15.54
CA ILE A 317 7.93 14.75 -15.86
C ILE A 317 9.20 14.89 -15.03
N LEU A 318 9.20 14.43 -13.77
CA LEU A 318 10.36 14.51 -12.89
C LEU A 318 11.51 13.59 -13.31
N ILE A 319 11.23 12.58 -14.13
CA ILE A 319 12.18 11.52 -14.43
C ILE A 319 12.55 11.44 -15.92
N THR A 320 11.90 12.24 -16.77
CA THR A 320 12.28 12.49 -18.17
C THR A 320 12.96 13.82 -18.31
#